data_AF-R9XX06-F1
#
_entry.id   AF-R9XX06-F1
#
_cell.length_a   1.000
_cell.length_b   1.000
_cell.length_c   1.000
_cell.angle_alpha   90.00
_cell.angle_beta   90.00
_cell.angle_gamma   90.00
#
_symmetry.space_group_name_H-M   'P 1'
#
loop_
_entity.id
_entity.type
_entity.pdbx_description
1 polymer ?
#
loop_
_entity_poly.entity_id
_entity_poly.type
_entity_poly.pdbx_seq_one_letter_code
_entity_poly.pdbx_strand_id
1 'polypeptide(L)'
;IDRKMIFPPHLNDPVELLTTSFNRTNRPTRPPNGFLLCRKNVHHIAKEVGIVNMRVISKVSGILWRSASLEEKEMYENLASEVSFVYTQRYNIETYNQSTHVRGIIPAYMPYHIPRFNSYNNFSSASL
;
A
#
# COMPACT_ATOMS: atom_id res chain seq x y z
N ILE A 1 0.65 -3.14 -25.59
CA ILE A 1 1.70 -2.53 -24.75
C ILE A 1 2.95 -3.36 -24.94
N ASP A 2 4.00 -2.77 -25.51
CA ASP A 2 5.27 -3.45 -25.76
C ASP A 2 6.07 -3.58 -24.45
N ARG A 3 6.64 -4.76 -24.20
CA ARG A 3 7.46 -5.04 -23.01
C ARG A 3 8.70 -4.14 -22.96
N LYS A 4 9.27 -3.82 -24.13
CA LYS A 4 10.49 -2.98 -24.23
C LYS A 4 10.28 -1.55 -23.71
N MET A 5 9.03 -1.09 -23.65
CA MET A 5 8.68 0.22 -23.10
C MET A 5 8.44 0.16 -21.58
N ILE A 6 8.29 -1.05 -21.03
CA ILE A 6 8.04 -1.29 -19.60
C ILE A 6 9.32 -1.65 -18.88
N PHE A 7 10.22 -2.37 -19.53
CA PHE A 7 11.52 -2.75 -18.98
C PHE A 7 12.60 -2.35 -19.99
N PRO A 8 13.48 -1.38 -19.65
CA PRO A 8 13.57 -0.63 -18.39
C PRO A 8 12.43 0.40 -18.17
N PRO A 9 12.27 0.96 -16.96
CA PRO A 9 11.30 2.02 -16.70
C PRO A 9 11.60 3.29 -17.51
N HIS A 10 10.65 3.71 -18.35
CA HIS A 10 10.74 4.98 -19.08
C HIS A 10 10.31 6.17 -18.22
N LEU A 11 9.35 5.94 -17.31
CA LEU A 11 8.96 6.91 -16.29
C LEU A 11 9.85 6.69 -15.05
N ASN A 12 10.93 7.46 -14.96
CA ASN A 12 12.00 7.28 -13.98
C ASN A 12 12.32 8.53 -13.14
N ASP A 13 11.57 9.64 -13.27
CA ASP A 13 11.76 10.80 -12.39
C ASP A 13 11.15 10.53 -11.00
N PRO A 14 11.96 10.41 -9.93
CA PRO A 14 11.46 10.08 -8.61
C PRO A 14 10.57 11.18 -8.02
N VAL A 15 10.74 12.44 -8.42
CA VAL A 15 9.91 13.56 -7.95
C VAL A 15 8.52 13.51 -8.59
N GLU A 16 8.46 13.28 -9.90
CA GLU A 16 7.19 13.17 -10.62
C GLU A 16 6.37 11.97 -10.09
N LEU A 17 7.05 10.86 -9.79
CA LEU A 17 6.43 9.63 -9.29
C LEU A 17 5.70 9.78 -7.95
N LEU A 18 6.10 10.76 -7.12
CA LEU A 18 5.44 11.12 -5.86
C LEU A 18 4.12 11.89 -6.05
N THR A 19 3.88 12.48 -7.22
CA THR A 19 2.83 13.49 -7.45
C THR A 19 1.39 12.91 -7.54
N THR A 20 1.14 11.72 -7.00
CA THR A 20 -0.20 11.13 -7.03
C THR A 20 -0.85 11.16 -5.66
N SER A 21 -1.72 12.15 -5.49
CA SER A 21 -2.79 12.21 -4.49
C SER A 21 -2.34 12.55 -3.07
N PHE A 22 -2.27 13.85 -2.77
CA PHE A 22 -2.65 14.28 -1.43
C PHE A 22 -4.06 13.75 -1.15
N ASN A 23 -4.17 12.78 -0.23
CA ASN A 23 -5.47 12.39 0.29
C ASN A 23 -6.13 13.62 0.92
N ARG A 24 -7.47 13.64 0.95
CA ARG A 24 -8.30 14.69 1.56
C ARG A 24 -7.96 15.02 3.02
N THR A 25 -7.07 14.26 3.65
CA THR A 25 -6.67 14.33 5.05
C THR A 25 -5.35 15.09 5.31
N ASN A 26 -4.77 15.77 4.31
CA ASN A 26 -3.47 16.48 4.39
C ASN A 26 -2.28 15.61 4.87
N ARG A 27 -2.47 14.28 4.95
CA ARG A 27 -1.40 13.35 5.32
C ARG A 27 -0.73 12.84 4.07
N PRO A 28 0.61 12.86 4.01
CA PRO A 28 1.33 12.30 2.88
C PRO A 28 1.07 10.79 2.81
N THR A 29 0.71 10.32 1.62
CA THR A 29 0.51 8.89 1.35
C THR A 29 1.84 8.19 1.24
N ARG A 30 1.91 6.92 1.68
CA ARG A 30 3.13 6.11 1.55
C ARG A 30 3.65 6.13 0.10
N PRO A 31 4.98 6.17 -0.10
CA PRO A 31 5.56 6.14 -1.43
C PRO A 31 5.23 4.80 -2.14
N PRO A 32 5.11 4.80 -3.48
CA PRO A 32 4.84 3.60 -4.26
C PRO A 32 6.02 2.60 -4.22
N ASN A 33 5.71 1.30 -4.19
CA ASN A 33 6.71 0.23 -4.35
C ASN A 33 7.02 -0.06 -5.84
N GLY A 34 8.00 -0.93 -6.12
CA GLY A 34 8.43 -1.25 -7.49
C GLY A 34 7.28 -1.69 -8.42
N PHE A 35 6.37 -2.56 -7.94
CA PHE A 35 5.19 -2.94 -8.73
C PHE A 35 4.25 -1.77 -9.04
N LEU A 36 4.01 -0.87 -8.08
CA LEU A 36 3.17 0.31 -8.29
C LEU A 36 3.79 1.27 -9.29
N LEU A 37 5.12 1.41 -9.30
CA LEU A 37 5.85 2.16 -10.31
C LEU A 37 5.74 1.50 -11.69
N CYS A 38 5.86 0.17 -11.77
CA CYS A 38 5.62 -0.58 -13.01
C CYS A 38 4.19 -0.33 -13.53
N ARG A 39 3.17 -0.40 -12.67
CA ARG A 39 1.78 -0.10 -13.05
C ARG A 39 1.60 1.33 -13.54
N LYS A 40 2.27 2.31 -12.91
CA LYS A 40 2.28 3.71 -13.35
C LYS A 40 2.89 3.87 -14.74
N ASN A 41 4.03 3.22 -15.01
CA ASN A 41 4.66 3.25 -16.34
C ASN A 41 3.76 2.60 -17.40
N VAL A 42 3.18 1.43 -17.12
CA VAL A 42 2.19 0.80 -18.01
C VAL A 42 1.01 1.72 -18.28
N HIS A 43 0.49 2.41 -17.25
CA HIS A 43 -0.61 3.36 -17.41
C HIS A 43 -0.22 4.55 -18.29
N HIS A 44 0.97 5.12 -18.08
CA HIS A 44 1.49 6.21 -18.89
C HIS A 44 1.50 5.83 -20.37
N ILE A 45 2.12 4.70 -20.71
CA ILE A 45 2.19 4.21 -22.11
C ILE A 45 0.81 3.84 -22.66
N ALA A 46 -0.06 3.25 -21.83
CA ALA A 46 -1.44 2.93 -22.22
C ALA A 46 -2.22 4.20 -22.59
N LYS A 47 -2.02 5.29 -21.86
CA LYS A 47 -2.67 6.57 -22.10
C LYS A 47 -2.24 7.19 -23.44
N GLU A 48 -0.95 7.11 -23.78
CA GLU A 48 -0.43 7.58 -25.08
C GLU A 48 -1.08 6.86 -26.28
N VAL A 49 -1.49 5.60 -26.10
CA VAL A 49 -2.20 4.82 -27.14
C VAL A 49 -3.73 4.88 -27.00
N GLY A 50 -4.27 5.70 -26.11
CA GLY A 50 -5.71 5.89 -25.90
C GLY A 50 -6.41 4.84 -25.03
N ILE A 51 -5.67 3.95 -24.37
CA ILE A 51 -6.22 2.94 -23.45
C ILE A 51 -6.34 3.54 -22.04
N VAL A 52 -7.58 3.78 -21.61
CA VAL A 52 -7.88 4.39 -20.29
C VAL A 52 -8.54 3.44 -19.29
N ASN A 53 -8.82 2.19 -19.68
CA ASN A 53 -9.50 1.24 -18.80
C ASN A 53 -8.56 0.69 -17.71
N MET A 54 -8.72 1.18 -16.47
CA MET A 54 -7.88 0.81 -15.33
C MET A 54 -7.90 -0.69 -14.99
N ARG A 55 -9.01 -1.39 -15.28
CA ARG A 55 -9.11 -2.85 -15.06
C ARG A 55 -8.15 -3.58 -15.99
N VAL A 56 -8.13 -3.19 -17.27
CA VAL A 56 -7.24 -3.77 -18.28
C VAL A 56 -5.78 -3.48 -17.92
N ILE A 57 -5.47 -2.23 -17.58
CA ILE A 57 -4.11 -1.81 -17.20
C ILE A 57 -3.62 -2.61 -16.00
N SER A 58 -4.42 -2.72 -14.94
CA SER A 58 -4.05 -3.46 -13.73
C SER A 58 -3.81 -4.95 -14.02
N LYS A 59 -4.62 -5.55 -14.90
CA LYS A 59 -4.44 -6.94 -15.33
C LYS A 59 -3.12 -7.12 -16.09
N VAL A 60 -2.85 -6.23 -17.06
CA VAL A 60 -1.64 -6.27 -17.89
C VAL A 60 -0.38 -6.05 -17.05
N SER A 61 -0.35 -5.04 -16.18
CA SER A 61 0.78 -4.79 -15.27
C SER A 61 1.08 -5.98 -14.38
N GLY A 62 0.04 -6.64 -13.85
CA GLY A 62 0.22 -7.84 -13.02
C GLY A 62 0.81 -9.02 -13.79
N ILE A 63 0.41 -9.21 -15.06
CA ILE A 63 0.99 -10.24 -15.93
C ILE A 63 2.46 -9.92 -16.21
N LEU A 64 2.75 -8.70 -16.66
CA LEU A 64 4.10 -8.24 -16.97
C LEU A 64 5.04 -8.41 -15.77
N TRP A 65 4.63 -7.92 -14.60
CA TRP A 65 5.42 -8.01 -13.37
C TRP A 65 5.72 -9.45 -12.95
N ARG A 66 4.73 -10.36 -13.00
CA ARG A 66 4.97 -11.77 -12.67
C ARG A 66 5.91 -12.44 -13.66
N SER A 67 5.86 -12.05 -14.93
CA SER A 67 6.74 -12.55 -15.99
C SER A 67 8.09 -11.82 -16.07
N ALA A 68 8.34 -10.83 -15.22
CA ALA A 68 9.58 -10.06 -15.22
C ALA A 68 10.71 -10.83 -14.54
N SER A 69 11.92 -10.71 -15.10
CA SER A 69 13.15 -11.23 -14.51
C SER A 69 13.48 -10.52 -13.20
N LEU A 70 14.44 -11.05 -12.45
CA LEU A 70 14.87 -10.42 -11.21
C LEU A 70 15.52 -9.05 -11.48
N GLU A 71 16.37 -8.96 -12.49
CA GLU A 71 17.04 -7.73 -12.94
C GLU A 71 16.03 -6.66 -13.39
N GLU A 72 15.01 -7.08 -14.15
CA GLU A 72 13.91 -6.18 -14.57
C GLU A 72 13.14 -5.60 -13.38
N LYS A 73 12.94 -6.40 -12.32
CA LYS A 73 12.29 -5.94 -11.09
C LYS A 73 13.20 -5.07 -10.26
N GLU A 74 14.49 -5.40 -10.18
CA GLU A 74 15.50 -4.65 -9.44
C GLU A 74 15.57 -3.19 -9.90
N MET A 75 15.49 -2.93 -11.20
CA MET A 75 15.40 -1.56 -11.72
C MET A 75 14.23 -0.76 -11.11
N TYR A 76 13.07 -1.40 -10.93
CA TYR A 76 11.91 -0.77 -10.30
C TYR A 76 12.02 -0.66 -8.78
N GLU A 77 12.68 -1.60 -8.11
CA GLU A 77 12.92 -1.55 -6.66
C GLU A 77 13.96 -0.48 -6.30
N ASN A 78 15.00 -0.30 -7.13
CA ASN A 78 15.96 0.79 -7.00
C ASN A 78 15.26 2.15 -7.15
N LEU A 79 14.44 2.29 -8.20
CA LEU A 79 13.63 3.50 -8.39
C LEU A 79 12.65 3.74 -7.23
N ALA A 80 12.02 2.69 -6.69
CA ALA A 80 11.16 2.81 -5.52
C ALA A 80 11.91 3.28 -4.27
N SER A 81 13.16 2.85 -4.11
CA SER A 81 14.03 3.29 -3.02
C SER A 81 14.38 4.77 -3.15
N GLU A 82 14.70 5.25 -4.35
CA GLU A 82 14.93 6.67 -4.63
C GLU A 82 13.68 7.51 -4.37
N VAL A 83 12.52 7.05 -4.85
CA VAL A 83 11.23 7.70 -4.60
C VAL A 83 10.93 7.78 -3.09
N SER A 84 11.22 6.73 -2.34
CA SER A 84 11.05 6.69 -0.87
C SER A 84 12.00 7.66 -0.15
N PHE A 85 13.23 7.80 -0.64
CA PHE A 85 14.18 8.78 -0.13
C PHE A 85 13.66 10.21 -0.34
N VAL A 86 13.26 10.55 -1.57
CA VAL A 86 12.69 11.87 -1.90
C VAL A 86 11.42 12.15 -1.07
N TYR A 87 10.57 11.15 -0.87
CA TYR A 87 9.39 11.24 0.00
C TYR A 87 9.76 11.61 1.43
N THR A 88 10.73 10.92 2.02
CA THR A 88 11.17 11.14 3.40
C THR A 88 11.73 12.55 3.58
N GLN A 89 12.55 13.00 2.63
CA GLN A 89 13.10 14.36 2.60
C GLN A 89 12.00 15.43 2.48
N ARG A 90 11.04 15.23 1.58
CA ARG A 90 9.99 16.22 1.30
C ARG A 90 9.00 16.39 2.45
N TYR A 91 8.70 15.32 3.18
CA TYR A 91 7.68 15.31 4.23
C TYR A 91 8.23 15.24 5.65
N ASN A 92 9.56 15.23 5.83
CA ASN A 92 10.25 15.17 7.12
C ASN A 92 9.64 14.09 8.06
N ILE A 93 9.39 12.90 7.50
CA ILE A 93 8.59 11.83 8.10
C ILE A 93 9.16 11.34 9.45
N GLU A 94 10.46 11.52 9.70
CA GLU A 94 11.10 11.18 10.98
C GLU A 94 10.39 11.84 12.17
N THR A 95 9.90 13.07 11.99
CA THR A 95 9.14 13.80 13.03
C THR A 95 7.70 13.30 13.21
N TYR A 96 7.08 12.75 12.15
CA TYR A 96 5.71 12.21 12.18
C TYR A 96 5.61 10.84 12.85
N ASN A 97 6.66 10.01 12.74
CA ASN A 97 6.68 8.69 13.39
C ASN A 97 6.90 8.77 14.91
N GLN A 98 7.54 9.82 15.42
CA GLN A 98 7.68 10.02 16.88
C GLN A 98 6.35 10.41 17.55
N SER A 99 5.50 11.17 16.87
CA SER A 99 4.19 11.58 17.42
C SER A 99 3.13 10.48 17.40
N THR A 100 3.30 9.43 16.60
CA THR A 100 2.40 8.27 16.58
C THR A 100 2.77 7.20 17.61
N HIS A 101 4.03 7.15 18.08
CA HIS A 101 4.43 6.21 19.13
C HIS A 101 3.82 6.57 20.51
N VAL A 102 3.45 7.83 20.75
CA VAL A 102 2.80 8.26 22.00
C VAL A 102 1.31 7.91 22.07
N ARG A 103 0.66 7.58 20.94
CA ARG A 103 -0.77 7.19 20.90
C ARG A 103 -1.01 5.68 20.75
N GLY A 104 0.05 4.89 20.85
CA GLY A 104 0.04 3.45 20.57
C GLY A 104 0.42 2.57 21.76
N ILE A 105 -0.05 2.86 22.97
CA ILE A 105 -0.23 1.77 23.95
C ILE A 105 -1.42 0.95 23.44
N ILE A 106 -1.15 0.02 22.53
CA ILE A 106 -2.00 -1.12 22.31
C ILE A 106 -1.81 -1.97 23.58
N PRO A 107 -2.79 -2.11 24.48
CA PRO A 107 -2.65 -3.06 25.57
C PRO A 107 -2.41 -4.43 24.94
N ALA A 108 -1.31 -5.07 25.33
CA ALA A 108 -0.99 -6.43 24.93
C ALA A 108 -2.27 -7.28 25.06
N TYR A 109 -2.56 -8.04 24.00
CA TYR A 109 -3.69 -8.96 23.88
C TYR A 109 -4.18 -9.48 25.25
N MET A 110 -5.33 -8.96 25.70
CA MET A 110 -6.06 -9.51 26.85
C MET A 110 -7.01 -10.57 26.29
N PRO A 111 -6.79 -11.88 26.54
CA PRO A 111 -7.73 -12.90 26.13
C PRO A 111 -9.07 -12.64 26.83
N TYR A 112 -10.16 -12.60 26.06
CA TYR A 112 -11.50 -12.40 26.60
C TYR A 112 -11.82 -13.48 27.65
N HIS A 113 -12.14 -13.06 28.87
CA HIS A 113 -12.73 -13.95 29.88
C HIS A 113 -14.11 -14.41 29.38
N ILE A 114 -14.23 -15.69 29.05
CA ILE A 114 -15.50 -16.35 28.80
C ILE A 114 -16.20 -16.51 30.17
N PRO A 115 -17.35 -15.85 30.42
CA PRO A 115 -18.07 -16.08 31.66
C PRO A 115 -18.57 -17.53 31.67
N ARG A 116 -18.12 -18.32 32.64
CA ARG A 116 -18.74 -19.61 32.92
C ARG A 116 -20.15 -19.31 33.44
N PHE A 117 -21.18 -19.63 32.64
CA PHE A 117 -22.55 -19.71 33.13
C PHE A 117 -22.60 -20.79 34.21
N ASN A 118 -22.63 -20.37 35.48
CA ASN A 118 -22.92 -21.27 36.58
C ASN A 118 -24.43 -21.47 36.62
N SER A 119 -24.90 -22.65 36.18
CA SER A 119 -26.25 -23.12 36.47
C SER A 119 -26.40 -23.29 37.98
N TYR A 120 -27.06 -22.34 38.62
CA TYR A 120 -27.70 -22.58 39.91
C TYR A 120 -29.18 -22.84 39.66
N ASN A 121 -29.53 -24.11 39.72
CA ASN A 121 -30.86 -24.57 40.08
C ASN A 121 -31.28 -23.89 41.38
N ASN A 122 -32.39 -23.17 41.35
CA ASN A 122 -33.26 -23.00 42.51
C ASN A 122 -34.69 -22.86 41.98
N PHE A 123 -35.35 -24.02 41.82
CA PHE A 123 -36.80 -24.09 41.87
C PHE A 123 -37.21 -23.67 43.28
N SER A 124 -37.84 -22.51 43.41
CA SER A 124 -38.65 -22.20 44.58
C SER A 124 -40.09 -22.04 44.11
N SER A 125 -40.89 -22.98 44.59
CA SER A 125 -42.30 -23.22 44.34
C SER A 125 -43.17 -21.98 44.59
N ALA A 126 -44.00 -21.62 43.61
CA ALA A 126 -45.20 -20.83 43.83
C ALA A 126 -46.27 -21.75 44.46
N SER A 127 -46.66 -21.46 45.70
CA SER A 127 -47.85 -22.04 46.32
C SER A 127 -49.08 -21.20 45.97
N LEU A 128 -50.16 -21.91 45.63
CA LEU A 128 -51.53 -21.44 45.46
C LEU A 128 -52.09 -20.72 46.69
#